data_AF-A0A6V8MXA6-F1
#
_entry.id   AF-A0A6V8MXA6-F1
#
_cell.length_a   1.000
_cell.length_b   1.000
_cell.length_c   1.000
_cell.angle_alpha   90.00
_cell.angle_beta   90.00
_cell.angle_gamma   90.00
#
_symmetry.space_group_name_H-M   'P 1'
#
loop_
_entity.id
_entity.type
_entity.pdbx_description
1 polymer ?
#
loop_
_entity_poly.entity_id
_entity_poly.type
_entity_poly.pdbx_seq_one_letter_code
_entity_poly.pdbx_strand_id
1 'polypeptide(L)'
;MKTPELLIRLRERYFAFALRVVDLIVRFKRTTEKMFLSWEKWVKPEGHIALEKLVSRFPRYLTPPSGSVRCGPGWYPLVWDLCTAIEAMEHLAMPRIGHFKAEERLGGLFVRIGSRSSIVQELAKDIEHKATAICSECGAPGSLQLGHGFAKTLCPAHGKKRQPQKAKPAPLSAELAAGEPLLLFLDTEFTDFDYPQLISIALVSESGESFYAELANGWSPEVCSAFVTAHVLPQLTGGDFFQERSYARRRLAEWITSLAVPVRVVCDAPGFDWVLMVDLLHDAFPKNLYPAPIHYYSESFPGLFELLQKAHAEAYDEFPPHHALHDAEALREAWEVMKEHLHPAILKQYLKL
;
A
#
# COMPACT_ATOMS: atom_id res chain seq x y z
N MET A 1 -11.05 -6.65 -47.50
CA MET A 1 -10.88 -5.96 -46.20
C MET A 1 -10.13 -6.89 -45.27
N LYS A 2 -8.87 -6.60 -44.90
CA LYS A 2 -8.12 -7.45 -43.97
C LYS A 2 -8.76 -7.32 -42.59
N THR A 3 -9.11 -8.45 -41.98
CA THR A 3 -9.77 -8.53 -40.68
C THR A 3 -8.95 -7.84 -39.58
N PRO A 4 -9.59 -7.19 -38.61
CA PRO A 4 -8.93 -6.51 -37.47
C PRO A 4 -7.88 -7.39 -36.76
N GLU A 5 -8.13 -8.70 -36.67
CA GLU A 5 -7.23 -9.68 -36.05
C GLU A 5 -5.89 -9.83 -36.76
N LEU A 6 -5.84 -9.72 -38.10
CA LEU A 6 -4.61 -9.83 -38.85
C LEU A 6 -3.70 -8.62 -38.62
N LEU A 7 -4.31 -7.43 -38.48
CA LEU A 7 -3.62 -6.19 -38.12
C LEU A 7 -3.10 -6.22 -36.68
N ILE A 8 -3.88 -6.79 -35.75
CA ILE A 8 -3.44 -7.01 -34.36
C ILE A 8 -2.22 -7.93 -34.31
N ARG A 9 -2.26 -9.10 -34.96
CA ARG A 9 -1.14 -10.04 -34.98
C ARG A 9 0.11 -9.48 -35.68
N LEU A 10 -0.05 -8.73 -36.76
CA LEU A 10 1.08 -8.08 -37.43
C LEU A 10 1.71 -7.00 -36.55
N ARG A 11 0.88 -6.22 -35.84
CA ARG A 11 1.32 -5.22 -34.87
C ARG A 11 2.10 -5.88 -33.73
N GLU A 12 1.60 -6.96 -33.14
CA GLU A 12 2.29 -7.74 -32.10
C GLU A 12 3.65 -8.27 -32.57
N ARG A 13 3.72 -8.86 -33.78
CA ARG A 13 4.99 -9.37 -34.34
C ARG A 13 5.99 -8.25 -34.63
N TYR A 14 5.52 -7.10 -35.12
CA TYR A 14 6.36 -5.93 -35.34
C TYR A 14 6.93 -5.39 -34.02
N PHE A 15 6.10 -5.26 -32.97
CA PHE A 15 6.59 -4.84 -31.65
C PHE A 15 7.56 -5.85 -31.06
N ALA A 16 7.27 -7.15 -31.13
CA ALA A 16 8.19 -8.18 -30.67
C ALA A 16 9.55 -8.14 -31.40
N PHE A 17 9.56 -7.86 -32.70
CA PHE A 17 10.79 -7.66 -33.46
C PHE A 17 11.52 -6.37 -33.08
N ALA A 18 10.80 -5.24 -32.99
CA ALA A 18 11.36 -3.95 -32.58
C ALA A 18 11.96 -4.03 -31.16
N LEU A 19 11.29 -4.68 -30.22
CA LEU A 19 11.80 -4.91 -28.86
C LEU A 19 13.07 -5.75 -28.86
N ARG A 20 13.18 -6.78 -29.71
CA ARG A 20 14.44 -7.56 -29.86
C ARG A 20 15.57 -6.73 -30.46
N VAL A 21 15.27 -5.88 -31.44
CA VAL A 21 16.26 -4.96 -32.03
C VAL A 21 16.71 -3.94 -30.98
N VAL A 22 15.80 -3.43 -30.16
CA VAL A 22 16.14 -2.51 -29.07
C VAL A 22 16.95 -3.22 -27.98
N ASP A 23 16.58 -4.43 -27.57
CA ASP A 23 17.38 -5.25 -26.65
C ASP A 23 18.79 -5.50 -27.22
N LEU A 24 18.91 -5.77 -28.53
CA LEU A 24 20.20 -5.89 -29.21
C LEU A 24 20.97 -4.56 -29.20
N ILE A 25 20.32 -3.42 -29.44
CA ILE A 25 20.93 -2.08 -29.40
C ILE A 25 21.36 -1.73 -27.97
N VAL A 26 20.56 -2.06 -26.96
CA VAL A 26 20.90 -1.85 -25.54
C VAL A 26 22.07 -2.74 -25.16
N ARG A 27 22.07 -4.02 -25.54
CA ARG A 27 23.21 -4.92 -25.33
C ARG A 27 24.46 -4.46 -26.08
N PHE A 28 24.30 -3.95 -27.30
CA PHE A 28 25.40 -3.40 -28.09
C PHE A 28 25.95 -2.11 -27.48
N LYS A 29 25.09 -1.15 -27.11
CA LYS A 29 25.47 0.09 -26.40
C LYS A 29 26.13 -0.22 -25.06
N ARG A 30 25.63 -1.19 -24.30
CA ARG A 30 26.30 -1.71 -23.09
C ARG A 30 27.67 -2.31 -23.40
N THR A 31 27.83 -2.97 -24.55
CA THR A 31 29.10 -3.59 -24.94
C THR A 31 30.10 -2.55 -25.46
N THR A 32 29.64 -1.50 -26.14
CA THR A 32 30.50 -0.42 -26.62
C THR A 32 30.83 0.59 -25.51
N GLU A 33 29.93 0.88 -24.58
CA GLU A 33 30.22 1.65 -23.36
C GLU A 33 31.36 1.00 -22.54
N LYS A 34 31.45 -0.34 -22.52
CA LYS A 34 32.59 -1.08 -21.93
C LYS A 34 33.93 -0.84 -22.64
N MET A 35 33.92 -0.48 -23.93
CA MET A 35 35.13 -0.29 -24.75
C MET A 35 35.68 1.13 -24.71
N PHE A 36 34.85 2.13 -24.37
CA PHE A 36 35.20 3.55 -24.52
C PHE A 36 35.08 4.42 -23.24
N LEU A 37 34.62 3.86 -22.11
CA LEU A 37 34.54 4.57 -20.82
C LEU A 37 35.61 4.09 -19.83
N SER A 38 36.18 5.02 -19.06
CA SER A 38 37.14 4.71 -18.00
C SER A 38 36.51 3.85 -16.89
N TRP A 39 37.31 3.02 -16.24
CA TRP A 39 36.90 2.07 -15.19
C TRP A 39 36.06 2.70 -14.07
N GLU A 40 36.26 3.97 -13.75
CA GLU A 40 35.53 4.73 -12.72
C GLU A 40 34.08 5.07 -13.14
N LYS A 41 33.80 5.11 -14.46
CA LYS A 41 32.46 5.34 -15.03
C LYS A 41 31.69 4.04 -15.25
N TRP A 42 32.28 2.88 -14.96
CA TRP A 42 31.56 1.62 -14.95
C TRP A 42 30.60 1.56 -13.75
N VAL A 43 29.36 1.14 -14.03
CA VAL A 43 28.42 0.63 -13.02
C VAL A 43 28.13 -0.80 -13.41
N LYS A 44 28.55 -1.78 -12.60
CA LYS A 44 28.08 -3.16 -12.75
C LYS A 44 26.55 -3.16 -12.53
N PRO A 45 25.72 -3.60 -13.50
CA PRO A 45 24.29 -3.73 -13.30
C PRO A 45 23.91 -4.96 -12.44
N GLU A 46 24.90 -5.76 -12.04
CA GLU A 46 24.73 -6.92 -11.14
C GLU A 46 24.78 -6.52 -9.66
N GLY A 47 24.60 -5.23 -9.34
CA GLY A 47 24.70 -4.70 -7.98
C GLY A 47 23.91 -3.42 -7.74
N HIS A 48 23.98 -2.95 -6.50
CA HIS A 48 23.25 -1.77 -6.01
C HIS A 48 23.75 -0.48 -6.69
N ILE A 49 22.82 0.33 -7.21
CA ILE A 49 23.11 1.65 -7.78
C ILE A 49 22.64 2.69 -6.76
N ALA A 50 23.45 3.70 -6.44
CA ALA A 50 23.01 4.83 -5.62
C ALA A 50 22.12 5.79 -6.42
N LEU A 51 21.10 6.39 -5.80
CA LEU A 51 20.16 7.28 -6.48
C LEU A 51 20.87 8.47 -7.13
N GLU A 52 21.86 9.06 -6.45
CA GLU A 52 22.64 10.19 -6.95
C GLU A 52 23.42 9.81 -8.22
N LYS A 53 23.92 8.58 -8.29
CA LYS A 53 24.63 8.06 -9.47
C LYS A 53 23.67 7.84 -10.65
N LEU A 54 22.46 7.34 -10.38
CA LEU A 54 21.42 7.18 -11.39
C LEU A 54 21.00 8.55 -11.96
N VAL A 55 20.67 9.50 -11.08
CA VAL A 55 20.20 10.83 -11.47
C VAL A 55 21.31 11.62 -12.19
N SER A 56 22.56 11.56 -11.72
CA SER A 56 23.68 12.26 -12.36
C SER A 56 24.05 11.71 -13.75
N ARG A 57 23.76 10.43 -14.04
CA ARG A 57 23.93 9.87 -15.40
C ARG A 57 22.86 10.36 -16.38
N PHE A 58 21.63 10.54 -15.90
CA PHE A 58 20.48 10.90 -16.73
C PHE A 58 19.78 12.17 -16.25
N PRO A 59 20.49 13.28 -16.02
CA PRO A 59 19.92 14.46 -15.37
C PRO A 59 18.74 14.99 -16.16
N ARG A 60 18.86 15.03 -17.49
CA ARG A 60 17.80 15.47 -18.41
C ARG A 60 16.46 14.74 -18.23
N TYR A 61 16.47 13.48 -17.83
CA TYR A 61 15.25 12.69 -17.64
C TYR A 61 14.80 12.65 -16.19
N LEU A 62 15.73 12.65 -15.24
CA LEU A 62 15.44 12.29 -13.86
C LEU A 62 15.43 13.47 -12.89
N THR A 63 15.80 14.68 -13.33
CA THR A 63 15.71 15.90 -12.50
C THR A 63 14.42 16.68 -12.72
N PRO A 64 13.82 17.27 -11.67
CA PRO A 64 12.69 18.18 -11.82
C PRO A 64 13.01 19.38 -12.72
N PRO A 65 12.02 19.91 -13.48
CA PRO A 65 10.63 19.46 -13.57
C PRO A 65 10.44 18.29 -14.57
N SER A 66 11.48 17.91 -15.30
CA SER A 66 11.43 16.95 -16.41
C SER A 66 11.22 15.50 -15.93
N GLY A 67 11.62 15.17 -14.70
CA GLY A 67 11.25 13.89 -14.12
C GLY A 67 11.56 13.68 -12.66
N SER A 68 11.20 12.49 -12.18
CA SER A 68 11.39 12.06 -10.80
C SER A 68 11.46 10.53 -10.68
N VAL A 69 12.22 10.06 -9.69
CA VAL A 69 12.35 8.65 -9.32
C VAL A 69 11.97 8.53 -7.85
N ARG A 70 10.90 7.78 -7.56
CA ARG A 70 10.38 7.50 -6.22
C ARG A 70 10.06 6.02 -6.09
N CYS A 71 11.08 5.19 -6.26
CA CYS A 71 10.95 3.75 -6.17
C CYS A 71 12.15 3.15 -5.44
N GLY A 72 12.03 1.88 -5.03
CA GLY A 72 13.10 1.19 -4.31
C GLY A 72 14.40 1.00 -5.13
N PRO A 73 15.57 0.99 -4.46
CA PRO A 73 16.87 0.97 -5.12
C PRO A 73 17.20 -0.34 -5.85
N GLY A 74 16.49 -1.43 -5.53
CA GLY A 74 16.54 -2.68 -6.28
C GLY A 74 16.02 -2.57 -7.72
N TRP A 75 15.25 -1.53 -8.04
CA TRP A 75 14.76 -1.27 -9.39
C TRP A 75 15.53 -0.19 -10.15
N TYR A 76 16.51 0.47 -9.54
CA TYR A 76 17.34 1.47 -10.23
C TYR A 76 18.07 0.94 -11.45
N PRO A 77 18.56 -0.32 -11.50
CA PRO A 77 19.10 -0.89 -12.73
C PRO A 77 18.07 -0.93 -13.88
N LEU A 78 16.80 -1.21 -13.59
CA LEU A 78 15.74 -1.19 -14.60
C LEU A 78 15.46 0.22 -15.12
N VAL A 79 15.45 1.22 -14.24
CA VAL A 79 15.30 2.64 -14.61
C VAL A 79 16.50 3.09 -15.46
N TRP A 80 17.72 2.70 -15.08
CA TRP A 80 18.94 2.96 -15.84
C TRP A 80 18.85 2.42 -17.27
N ASP A 81 18.40 1.17 -17.41
CA ASP A 81 18.26 0.50 -18.69
C ASP A 81 17.26 1.20 -19.59
N LEU A 82 16.13 1.59 -19.02
CA LEU A 82 15.10 2.34 -19.74
C LEU A 82 15.63 3.68 -20.24
N CYS A 83 16.30 4.46 -19.38
CA CYS A 83 16.91 5.72 -19.78
C CYS A 83 17.98 5.52 -20.86
N THR A 84 18.81 4.49 -20.74
CA THR A 84 19.85 4.15 -21.73
C THR A 84 19.25 3.83 -23.10
N ALA A 85 18.14 3.07 -23.11
CA ALA A 85 17.39 2.72 -24.31
C ALA A 85 16.75 3.95 -24.95
N ILE A 86 16.17 4.85 -24.16
CA ILE A 86 15.59 6.11 -24.63
C ILE A 86 16.66 6.99 -25.28
N GLU A 87 17.83 7.18 -24.66
CA GLU A 87 18.94 7.93 -25.29
C GLU A 87 19.35 7.30 -26.63
N ALA A 88 19.44 5.97 -26.69
CA ALA A 88 19.81 5.29 -27.92
C ALA A 88 18.78 5.53 -29.04
N MET A 89 17.49 5.53 -28.71
CA MET A 89 16.43 5.86 -29.66
C MET A 89 16.52 7.31 -30.14
N GLU A 90 16.80 8.25 -29.24
CA GLU A 90 16.98 9.65 -29.62
C GLU A 90 18.18 9.85 -30.56
N HIS A 91 19.27 9.09 -30.37
CA HIS A 91 20.40 9.08 -31.31
C HIS A 91 20.03 8.53 -32.68
N LEU A 92 19.02 7.67 -32.77
CA LEU A 92 18.43 7.18 -34.01
C LEU A 92 17.33 8.11 -34.56
N ALA A 93 17.36 9.39 -34.18
CA ALA A 93 16.44 10.43 -34.60
C ALA A 93 14.97 10.24 -34.18
N MET A 94 14.69 9.39 -33.17
CA MET A 94 13.35 9.32 -32.58
C MET A 94 13.04 10.58 -31.77
N PRO A 95 11.76 11.00 -31.70
CA PRO A 95 11.36 12.16 -30.92
C PRO A 95 11.77 12.02 -29.45
N ARG A 96 12.29 13.11 -28.88
CA ARG A 96 12.63 13.20 -27.47
C ARG A 96 11.39 13.04 -26.59
N ILE A 97 11.59 12.50 -25.40
CA ILE A 97 10.53 12.39 -24.40
C ILE A 97 10.30 13.76 -23.72
N GLY A 98 9.06 14.00 -23.28
CA GLY A 98 8.64 15.22 -22.57
C GLY A 98 8.83 15.14 -21.06
N HIS A 99 8.29 14.10 -20.40
CA HIS A 99 8.46 13.88 -18.96
C HIS A 99 8.80 12.41 -18.67
N PHE A 100 9.46 12.14 -17.55
CA PHE A 100 9.76 10.79 -17.06
C PHE A 100 9.44 10.68 -15.57
N LYS A 101 8.65 9.69 -15.18
CA LYS A 101 8.32 9.45 -13.79
C LYS A 101 8.37 7.95 -13.51
N ALA A 102 9.17 7.54 -12.52
CA ALA A 102 9.24 6.15 -12.07
C ALA A 102 8.86 6.10 -10.59
N GLU A 103 7.80 5.40 -10.25
CA GLU A 103 7.22 5.36 -8.90
C GLU A 103 6.91 3.93 -8.47
N GLU A 104 7.11 3.63 -7.20
CA GLU A 104 6.56 2.43 -6.59
C GLU A 104 5.11 2.69 -6.18
N ARG A 105 4.18 1.80 -6.58
CA ARG A 105 2.78 1.81 -6.16
C ARG A 105 2.29 0.38 -6.01
N LEU A 106 1.58 0.04 -4.95
CA LEU A 106 1.04 -1.32 -4.71
C LEU A 106 2.07 -2.45 -4.93
N GLY A 107 3.33 -2.20 -4.59
CA GLY A 107 4.44 -3.15 -4.74
C GLY A 107 4.94 -3.39 -6.15
N GLY A 108 4.43 -2.66 -7.15
CA GLY A 108 4.94 -2.63 -8.51
C GLY A 108 5.66 -1.32 -8.84
N LEU A 109 6.49 -1.35 -9.89
CA LEU A 109 7.07 -0.15 -10.50
C LEU A 109 6.10 0.36 -11.57
N PHE A 110 5.82 1.66 -11.54
CA PHE A 110 5.01 2.37 -12.52
C PHE A 110 5.86 3.45 -13.18
N VAL A 111 5.93 3.43 -14.51
CA VAL A 111 6.74 4.33 -15.32
C VAL A 111 5.88 5.11 -16.29
N ARG A 112 5.73 6.41 -16.04
CA ARG A 112 5.01 7.33 -16.92
C ARG A 112 5.98 8.16 -17.74
N ILE A 113 5.89 8.01 -19.07
CA ILE A 113 6.73 8.73 -20.02
C ILE A 113 5.88 9.55 -20.98
N GLY A 114 6.12 10.85 -21.05
CA GLY A 114 5.51 11.75 -22.04
C GLY A 114 6.12 11.57 -23.43
N SER A 115 5.84 10.46 -24.11
CA SER A 115 6.37 10.18 -25.45
C SER A 115 5.25 9.84 -26.44
N ARG A 116 5.41 10.30 -27.68
CA ARG A 116 4.57 9.88 -28.83
C ARG A 116 5.06 8.58 -29.49
N SER A 117 6.23 8.08 -29.08
CA SER A 117 6.79 6.82 -29.60
C SER A 117 6.16 5.64 -28.88
N SER A 118 5.42 4.82 -29.62
CA SER A 118 4.85 3.56 -29.12
C SER A 118 5.93 2.58 -28.64
N ILE A 119 7.13 2.62 -29.25
CA ILE A 119 8.25 1.78 -28.84
C ILE A 119 8.74 2.17 -27.44
N VAL A 120 8.83 3.48 -27.14
CA VAL A 120 9.22 3.98 -25.80
C VAL A 120 8.17 3.59 -24.76
N GLN A 121 6.88 3.65 -25.12
CA GLN A 121 5.79 3.22 -24.23
C GLN A 121 5.85 1.72 -23.94
N GLU A 122 6.13 0.87 -24.93
CA GLU A 122 6.27 -0.57 -24.72
C GLU A 122 7.53 -0.93 -23.91
N LEU A 123 8.63 -0.20 -24.08
CA LEU A 123 9.80 -0.36 -23.21
C LEU A 123 9.49 -0.05 -21.74
N ALA A 124 8.71 1.00 -21.48
CA ALA A 124 8.30 1.33 -20.12
C ALA A 124 7.51 0.17 -19.50
N LYS A 125 6.51 -0.37 -20.22
CA LYS A 125 5.72 -1.53 -19.76
C LYS A 125 6.55 -2.79 -19.52
N ASP A 126 7.52 -3.08 -20.38
CA ASP A 126 8.43 -4.22 -20.20
C ASP A 126 9.25 -4.09 -18.92
N ILE A 127 9.66 -2.86 -18.57
CA ILE A 127 10.37 -2.56 -17.33
C ILE A 127 9.46 -2.69 -16.10
N GLU A 128 8.23 -2.18 -16.16
CA GLU A 128 7.22 -2.40 -15.12
C GLU A 128 6.99 -3.90 -14.89
N HIS A 129 6.84 -4.68 -15.97
CA HIS A 129 6.65 -6.12 -15.90
C HIS A 129 7.85 -6.83 -15.26
N LYS A 130 9.09 -6.50 -15.64
CA LYS A 130 10.30 -7.07 -15.03
C LYS A 130 10.41 -6.77 -13.54
N ALA A 131 9.99 -5.58 -13.12
CA ALA A 131 10.03 -5.17 -11.72
C ALA A 131 9.17 -6.09 -10.81
N THR A 132 8.11 -6.70 -11.35
CA THR A 132 7.23 -7.63 -10.59
C THR A 132 7.93 -8.91 -10.11
N ALA A 133 9.07 -9.26 -10.71
CA ALA A 133 9.84 -10.45 -10.38
C ALA A 133 11.13 -10.14 -9.59
N ILE A 134 11.35 -8.86 -9.23
CA ILE A 134 12.61 -8.37 -8.68
C ILE A 134 12.33 -7.59 -7.40
N CYS A 135 13.08 -7.91 -6.35
CA CYS A 135 13.02 -7.23 -5.07
C CYS A 135 13.29 -5.73 -5.21
N SER A 136 12.35 -4.88 -4.79
CA SER A 136 12.47 -3.42 -4.84
C SER A 136 13.60 -2.88 -3.96
N GLU A 137 14.08 -3.64 -2.97
CA GLU A 137 15.15 -3.23 -2.06
C GLU A 137 16.56 -3.58 -2.57
N CYS A 138 16.72 -4.75 -3.20
CA CYS A 138 18.06 -5.26 -3.52
C CYS A 138 18.27 -5.82 -4.92
N GLY A 139 17.24 -5.91 -5.76
CA GLY A 139 17.39 -6.40 -7.13
C GLY A 139 17.50 -7.93 -7.27
N ALA A 140 17.49 -8.69 -6.16
CA ALA A 140 17.42 -10.15 -6.21
C ALA A 140 16.04 -10.64 -6.66
N PRO A 141 15.89 -11.90 -7.14
CA PRO A 141 14.58 -12.48 -7.43
C PRO A 141 13.63 -12.31 -6.25
N GLY A 142 12.44 -11.79 -6.54
CA GLY A 142 11.43 -11.46 -5.55
C GLY A 142 10.03 -11.73 -6.09
N SER A 143 9.07 -11.69 -5.18
CA SER A 143 7.65 -11.78 -5.50
C SER A 143 6.90 -10.73 -4.70
N LEU A 144 5.70 -10.39 -5.14
CA LEU A 144 4.80 -9.54 -4.37
C LEU A 144 4.62 -10.14 -2.96
N GLN A 145 5.02 -9.37 -1.96
CA GLN A 145 4.77 -9.64 -0.55
C GLN A 145 3.73 -8.65 -0.09
N LEU A 146 2.71 -9.19 0.55
CA LEU A 146 1.64 -8.44 1.18
C LEU A 146 1.81 -8.60 2.69
N GLY A 147 1.66 -7.51 3.43
CA GLY A 147 1.72 -7.52 4.88
C GLY A 147 0.93 -6.37 5.47
N HIS A 148 1.11 -6.17 6.78
CA HIS A 148 0.49 -5.10 7.54
C HIS A 148 0.87 -3.72 6.95
N GLY A 149 0.03 -3.19 6.05
CA GLY A 149 0.14 -1.83 5.52
C GLY A 149 1.18 -1.70 4.41
N PHE A 150 1.60 -2.82 3.81
CA PHE A 150 2.50 -2.76 2.67
C PHE A 150 2.18 -3.81 1.62
N ALA A 151 2.27 -3.39 0.36
CA ALA A 151 2.43 -4.24 -0.80
C ALA A 151 3.79 -3.91 -1.41
N LYS A 152 4.71 -4.87 -1.41
CA LYS A 152 6.06 -4.69 -1.99
C LYS A 152 6.55 -5.95 -2.65
N THR A 153 7.13 -5.85 -3.85
CA THR A 153 7.87 -6.98 -4.44
C THR A 153 9.20 -7.13 -3.73
N LEU A 154 9.39 -8.22 -2.96
CA LEU A 154 10.57 -8.44 -2.13
C LEU A 154 11.13 -9.85 -2.32
N CYS A 155 12.44 -10.00 -2.10
CA CYS A 155 13.06 -11.32 -1.98
C CYS A 155 12.73 -11.95 -0.60
N PRO A 156 12.90 -13.27 -0.42
CA PRO A 156 12.60 -13.92 0.86
C PRO A 156 13.33 -13.32 2.08
N ALA A 157 14.56 -12.82 1.89
CA ALA A 157 15.33 -12.21 2.97
C ALA A 157 14.74 -10.85 3.40
N HIS A 158 14.38 -9.97 2.45
CA HIS A 158 13.77 -8.68 2.76
C HIS A 158 12.30 -8.82 3.20
N GLY A 159 11.57 -9.78 2.63
CA GLY A 159 10.23 -10.14 3.07
C GLY A 159 10.22 -10.53 4.55
N LYS A 160 11.16 -11.38 5.00
CA LYS A 160 11.27 -11.76 6.42
C LYS A 160 11.59 -10.60 7.36
N LYS A 161 12.37 -9.60 6.93
CA LYS A 161 12.67 -8.40 7.73
C LYS A 161 11.45 -7.49 7.90
N ARG A 162 10.57 -7.45 6.90
CA ARG A 162 9.34 -6.65 6.91
C ARG A 162 8.12 -7.41 7.44
N GLN A 163 8.19 -8.73 7.52
CA GLN A 163 7.22 -9.48 8.29
C GLN A 163 7.35 -9.06 9.76
N PRO A 164 6.28 -8.57 10.40
CA PRO A 164 6.32 -8.40 11.85
C PRO A 164 6.77 -9.72 12.46
N GLN A 165 7.69 -9.67 13.42
CA GLN A 165 7.99 -10.86 14.20
C GLN A 165 6.66 -11.37 14.74
N LYS A 166 6.29 -12.60 14.38
CA LYS A 166 5.04 -13.21 14.84
C LYS A 166 5.09 -13.33 16.37
N ALA A 167 4.70 -12.29 17.08
CA ALA A 167 3.92 -12.50 18.28
C ALA A 167 2.62 -13.11 17.77
N LYS A 168 2.57 -14.44 17.72
CA LYS A 168 1.30 -15.14 17.54
C LYS A 168 0.46 -14.65 18.72
N PRO A 169 -0.64 -13.89 18.51
CA PRO A 169 -1.48 -13.53 19.63
C PRO A 169 -1.83 -14.84 20.33
N ALA A 170 -1.66 -14.87 21.65
CA ALA A 170 -2.03 -16.07 22.38
C ALA A 170 -3.49 -16.36 22.03
N PRO A 171 -3.81 -17.58 21.54
CA PRO A 171 -5.20 -17.91 21.27
C PRO A 171 -6.00 -17.64 22.54
N LEU A 172 -7.22 -17.10 22.37
CA LEU A 172 -8.16 -16.95 23.47
C LEU A 172 -8.22 -18.25 24.26
N SER A 173 -8.29 -18.14 25.59
CA SER A 173 -8.53 -19.30 26.43
C SER A 173 -9.86 -19.95 26.01
N ALA A 174 -9.95 -21.28 26.13
CA ALA A 174 -11.16 -22.01 25.73
C ALA A 174 -12.43 -21.49 26.45
N GLU A 175 -12.27 -20.95 27.67
CA GLU A 175 -13.33 -20.31 28.45
C GLU A 175 -13.79 -18.98 27.84
N LEU A 176 -12.87 -18.16 27.32
CA LEU A 176 -13.21 -16.89 26.64
C LEU A 176 -13.82 -17.13 25.25
N ALA A 177 -13.45 -18.19 24.54
CA ALA A 177 -14.02 -18.51 23.23
C ALA A 177 -15.48 -19.02 23.28
N ALA A 178 -16.01 -19.33 24.47
CA ALA A 178 -17.37 -19.87 24.64
C ALA A 178 -18.47 -18.80 24.61
N GLY A 179 -18.16 -17.55 24.99
CA GLY A 179 -19.08 -16.42 24.99
C GLY A 179 -19.26 -15.74 23.63
N GLU A 180 -20.34 -14.99 23.46
CA GLU A 180 -20.47 -14.06 22.34
C GLU A 180 -19.56 -12.85 22.58
N PRO A 181 -18.67 -12.49 21.63
CA PRO A 181 -17.75 -11.39 21.84
C PRO A 181 -18.47 -10.05 21.77
N LEU A 182 -18.06 -9.12 22.63
CA LEU A 182 -18.38 -7.70 22.49
C LEU A 182 -17.74 -7.16 21.21
N LEU A 183 -18.50 -6.46 20.39
CA LEU A 183 -17.99 -5.86 19.17
C LEU A 183 -17.38 -4.48 19.43
N LEU A 184 -16.21 -4.24 18.85
CA LEU A 184 -15.59 -2.91 18.75
C LEU A 184 -15.47 -2.51 17.28
N PHE A 185 -16.04 -1.37 16.91
CA PHE A 185 -15.95 -0.79 15.58
C PHE A 185 -14.70 0.09 15.53
N LEU A 186 -13.78 -0.25 14.62
CA LEU A 186 -12.47 0.38 14.47
C LEU A 186 -12.46 1.21 13.20
N ASP A 187 -11.95 2.43 13.33
CA ASP A 187 -11.51 3.25 12.21
C ASP A 187 -10.15 3.89 12.54
N THR A 188 -9.35 4.15 11.51
CA THR A 188 -8.06 4.83 11.64
C THR A 188 -7.82 5.86 10.55
N GLU A 189 -7.15 6.94 10.93
CA GLU A 189 -6.59 7.90 9.97
C GLU A 189 -5.08 7.73 9.85
N PHE A 190 -4.54 7.85 8.63
CA PHE A 190 -3.12 7.63 8.36
C PHE A 190 -2.57 8.48 7.21
N THR A 191 -1.24 8.57 7.10
CA THR A 191 -0.53 9.52 6.23
C THR A 191 -0.85 9.39 4.74
N ASP A 192 -0.82 8.17 4.20
CA ASP A 192 -1.03 7.86 2.79
C ASP A 192 -1.21 6.36 2.56
N PHE A 193 -1.68 5.96 1.38
CA PHE A 193 -1.92 4.55 1.05
C PHE A 193 -0.66 3.77 0.67
N ASP A 194 0.44 4.42 0.30
CA ASP A 194 1.68 3.75 -0.10
C ASP A 194 2.52 3.36 1.12
N TYR A 195 2.54 4.20 2.16
CA TYR A 195 3.26 4.03 3.43
C TYR A 195 2.41 4.50 4.62
N PRO A 196 1.31 3.80 4.95
CA PRO A 196 0.40 4.21 5.99
C PRO A 196 1.11 4.29 7.35
N GLN A 197 1.17 5.49 7.92
CA GLN A 197 1.56 5.72 9.30
C GLN A 197 0.37 6.26 10.07
N LEU A 198 0.05 5.61 11.19
CA LEU A 198 -1.13 5.90 11.99
C LEU A 198 -1.07 7.34 12.57
N ILE A 199 -2.09 8.14 12.24
CA ILE A 199 -2.30 9.51 12.72
C ILE A 199 -3.24 9.49 13.93
N SER A 200 -4.44 8.90 13.77
CA SER A 200 -5.41 8.76 14.85
C SER A 200 -6.13 7.43 14.76
N ILE A 201 -6.69 6.99 15.88
CA ILE A 201 -7.37 5.71 16.01
C ILE A 201 -8.59 5.86 16.90
N ALA A 202 -9.71 5.26 16.50
CA ALA A 202 -10.90 5.14 17.32
C ALA A 202 -11.40 3.71 17.41
N LEU A 203 -11.93 3.34 18.58
CA LEU A 203 -12.72 2.14 18.74
C LEU A 203 -14.01 2.48 19.49
N VAL A 204 -15.14 2.04 18.98
CA VAL A 204 -16.45 2.25 19.61
C VAL A 204 -17.07 0.90 19.88
N SER A 205 -17.46 0.62 21.12
CA SER A 205 -18.17 -0.61 21.46
C SER A 205 -19.59 -0.60 20.92
N GLU A 206 -20.18 -1.78 20.72
CA GLU A 206 -21.61 -1.86 20.37
C GLU A 206 -22.52 -1.19 21.43
N SER A 207 -22.04 -1.08 22.68
CA SER A 207 -22.73 -0.40 23.78
C SER A 207 -22.52 1.13 23.81
N GLY A 208 -21.69 1.68 22.91
CA GLY A 208 -21.43 3.11 22.77
C GLY A 208 -20.23 3.65 23.54
N GLU A 209 -19.60 2.86 24.42
CA GLU A 209 -18.33 3.25 25.06
C GLU A 209 -17.23 3.36 23.99
N SER A 210 -16.48 4.45 23.98
CA SER A 210 -15.48 4.71 22.94
C SER A 210 -14.08 4.99 23.49
N PHE A 211 -13.08 4.71 22.65
CA PHE A 211 -11.70 5.10 22.81
C PHE A 211 -11.30 5.92 21.58
N TYR A 212 -10.63 7.04 21.79
CA TYR A 212 -10.06 7.86 20.73
C TYR A 212 -8.67 8.39 21.14
N ALA A 213 -7.72 8.38 20.21
CA ALA A 213 -6.40 8.96 20.40
C ALA A 213 -5.80 9.47 19.09
N GLU A 214 -5.06 10.57 19.19
CA GLU A 214 -4.27 11.17 18.12
C GLU A 214 -2.79 11.06 18.49
N LEU A 215 -1.97 10.55 17.58
CA LEU A 215 -0.59 10.20 17.89
C LEU A 215 0.34 11.39 17.64
N ALA A 216 1.12 11.76 18.65
CA ALA A 216 2.08 12.85 18.56
C ALA A 216 3.36 12.50 17.77
N ASN A 217 3.61 11.21 17.56
CA ASN A 217 4.81 10.70 16.91
C ASN A 217 4.57 9.36 16.19
N GLY A 218 5.54 8.96 15.37
CA GLY A 218 5.45 7.78 14.51
C GLY A 218 4.99 8.09 13.08
N TRP A 219 4.66 9.36 12.82
CA TRP A 219 4.36 9.92 11.51
C TRP A 219 4.81 11.40 11.47
N SER A 220 4.78 12.03 10.30
CA SER A 220 5.04 13.47 10.19
C SER A 220 4.17 14.13 9.10
N PRO A 221 3.83 15.43 9.22
CA PRO A 221 3.00 16.10 8.23
C PRO A 221 3.57 16.11 6.80
N GLU A 222 4.89 16.02 6.65
CA GLU A 222 5.58 16.07 5.35
C GLU A 222 5.37 14.82 4.50
N VAL A 223 5.00 13.70 5.13
CA VAL A 223 4.72 12.45 4.42
C VAL A 223 3.22 12.27 4.14
N CYS A 224 2.37 13.14 4.67
CA CYS A 224 0.93 13.09 4.41
C CYS A 224 0.62 13.35 2.94
N SER A 225 -0.33 12.59 2.40
CA SER A 225 -0.90 12.86 1.09
C SER A 225 -1.62 14.23 1.07
N ALA A 226 -1.76 14.82 -0.11
CA ALA A 226 -2.49 16.08 -0.28
C ALA A 226 -3.95 15.99 0.22
N PHE A 227 -4.56 14.80 0.13
CA PHE A 227 -5.88 14.54 0.66
C PHE A 227 -5.90 14.61 2.19
N VAL A 228 -4.97 13.91 2.85
CA VAL A 228 -4.86 13.88 4.31
C VAL A 228 -4.59 15.27 4.88
N THR A 229 -3.69 16.04 4.26
CA THR A 229 -3.43 17.42 4.67
C THR A 229 -4.67 18.32 4.58
N ALA A 230 -5.51 18.11 3.57
CA ALA A 230 -6.67 18.96 3.31
C ALA A 230 -7.93 18.54 4.08
N HIS A 231 -8.09 17.24 4.38
CA HIS A 231 -9.37 16.69 4.85
C HIS A 231 -9.29 15.93 6.16
N VAL A 232 -8.13 15.40 6.56
CA VAL A 232 -7.97 14.60 7.79
C VAL A 232 -7.36 15.44 8.89
N LEU A 233 -6.18 16.03 8.65
CA LEU A 233 -5.45 16.80 9.66
C LEU A 233 -6.27 17.96 10.25
N PRO A 234 -7.10 18.69 9.47
CA PRO A 234 -7.93 19.75 10.03
C PRO A 234 -9.05 19.27 10.97
N GLN A 235 -9.40 17.98 10.92
CA GLN A 235 -10.50 17.41 11.72
C GLN A 235 -10.03 16.91 13.08
N LEU A 236 -8.72 16.82 13.32
CA LEU A 236 -8.17 16.37 14.59
C LEU A 236 -8.70 17.26 15.74
N THR A 237 -9.21 16.60 16.77
CA THR A 237 -9.76 17.21 17.99
C THR A 237 -8.67 17.89 18.82
N GLY A 238 -7.46 17.31 18.88
CA GLY A 238 -6.36 17.84 19.68
C GLY A 238 -6.59 17.75 21.19
N GLY A 239 -5.93 18.64 21.96
CA GLY A 239 -6.04 18.67 23.42
C GLY A 239 -5.56 17.38 24.08
N ASP A 240 -6.36 16.83 25.01
CA ASP A 240 -6.01 15.62 25.76
C ASP A 240 -5.99 14.35 24.88
N PHE A 241 -6.55 14.39 23.67
CA PHE A 241 -6.49 13.28 22.71
C PHE A 241 -5.13 13.18 22.01
N PHE A 242 -4.39 14.29 21.93
CA PHE A 242 -3.07 14.32 21.33
C PHE A 242 -2.02 13.77 22.30
N GLN A 243 -1.54 12.55 22.02
CA GLN A 243 -0.79 11.74 22.97
C GLN A 243 0.42 11.07 22.30
N GLU A 244 1.48 10.85 23.08
CA GLU A 244 2.62 10.03 22.67
C GLU A 244 2.16 8.61 22.27
N ARG A 245 2.71 8.06 21.17
CA ARG A 245 2.34 6.73 20.64
C ARG A 245 2.40 5.63 21.69
N SER A 246 3.44 5.63 22.54
CA SER A 246 3.59 4.65 23.62
C SER A 246 2.53 4.82 24.72
N TYR A 247 2.06 6.04 24.96
CA TYR A 247 1.02 6.33 25.94
C TYR A 247 -0.35 5.88 25.41
N ALA A 248 -0.68 6.24 24.17
CA ALA A 248 -1.90 5.81 23.48
C ALA A 248 -1.98 4.28 23.40
N ARG A 249 -0.86 3.62 23.03
CA ARG A 249 -0.73 2.16 23.02
C ARG A 249 -1.13 1.52 24.36
N ARG A 250 -0.56 2.03 25.45
CA ARG A 250 -0.83 1.48 26.79
C ARG A 250 -2.29 1.70 27.19
N ARG A 251 -2.84 2.89 26.96
CA ARG A 251 -4.25 3.18 27.24
C ARG A 251 -5.20 2.30 26.44
N LEU A 252 -4.93 2.10 25.15
CA LEU A 252 -5.76 1.24 24.30
C LEU A 252 -5.73 -0.21 24.81
N ALA A 253 -4.54 -0.74 25.12
CA ALA A 253 -4.40 -2.08 25.66
C ALA A 253 -5.12 -2.24 27.01
N GLU A 254 -4.97 -1.26 27.91
CA GLU A 254 -5.64 -1.22 29.22
C GLU A 254 -7.17 -1.15 29.06
N TRP A 255 -7.67 -0.29 28.17
CA TRP A 255 -9.09 -0.13 27.90
C TRP A 255 -9.71 -1.41 27.36
N ILE A 256 -9.14 -2.02 26.31
CA ILE A 256 -9.65 -3.29 25.77
C ILE A 256 -9.62 -4.40 26.84
N THR A 257 -8.54 -4.47 27.63
CA THR A 257 -8.42 -5.46 28.71
C THR A 257 -9.49 -5.23 29.79
N SER A 258 -9.82 -3.97 30.09
CA SER A 258 -10.77 -3.60 31.14
C SER A 258 -12.23 -4.00 30.84
N LEU A 259 -12.57 -4.24 29.57
CA LEU A 259 -13.89 -4.72 29.16
C LEU A 259 -14.22 -6.10 29.76
N ALA A 260 -13.19 -6.86 30.18
CA ALA A 260 -13.30 -8.14 30.92
C ALA A 260 -14.14 -9.25 30.24
N VAL A 261 -14.56 -9.03 29.00
CA VAL A 261 -15.26 -9.97 28.12
C VAL A 261 -14.42 -10.26 26.88
N PRO A 262 -14.68 -11.35 26.14
CA PRO A 262 -14.10 -11.54 24.81
C PRO A 262 -14.52 -10.39 23.89
N VAL A 263 -13.58 -9.86 23.12
CA VAL A 263 -13.78 -8.68 22.29
C VAL A 263 -13.36 -8.98 20.86
N ARG A 264 -14.15 -8.52 19.89
CA ARG A 264 -13.85 -8.67 18.47
C ARG A 264 -13.98 -7.35 17.72
N VAL A 265 -12.96 -7.04 16.93
CA VAL A 265 -12.94 -5.81 16.12
C VAL A 265 -13.70 -6.01 14.82
N VAL A 266 -14.45 -4.99 14.40
CA VAL A 266 -15.11 -4.83 13.10
C VAL A 266 -14.52 -3.60 12.43
N CYS A 267 -14.09 -3.71 11.17
CA CYS A 267 -13.62 -2.56 10.36
C CYS A 267 -13.93 -2.80 8.88
N ASP A 268 -13.97 -1.74 8.09
CA ASP A 268 -14.31 -1.80 6.67
C ASP A 268 -13.08 -1.89 5.74
N ALA A 269 -11.89 -1.50 6.23
CA ALA A 269 -10.61 -1.74 5.58
C ALA A 269 -9.60 -2.52 6.46
N PRO A 270 -9.83 -3.83 6.75
CA PRO A 270 -8.91 -4.67 7.54
C PRO A 270 -7.45 -4.72 7.04
N GLY A 271 -7.20 -4.43 5.77
CA GLY A 271 -5.84 -4.33 5.21
C GLY A 271 -5.06 -3.10 5.68
N PHE A 272 -5.73 -2.11 6.26
CA PHE A 272 -5.17 -0.87 6.78
C PHE A 272 -5.49 -0.70 8.28
N ASP A 273 -6.75 -0.60 8.70
CA ASP A 273 -7.09 -0.18 10.07
C ASP A 273 -6.67 -1.22 11.11
N TRP A 274 -7.12 -2.46 10.93
CA TRP A 274 -6.72 -3.59 11.78
C TRP A 274 -5.21 -3.72 11.84
N VAL A 275 -4.58 -3.56 10.69
CA VAL A 275 -3.15 -3.65 10.49
C VAL A 275 -2.40 -2.61 11.33
N LEU A 276 -2.86 -1.35 11.31
CA LEU A 276 -2.27 -0.22 12.03
C LEU A 276 -2.53 -0.32 13.53
N MET A 277 -3.71 -0.81 13.94
CA MET A 277 -4.01 -1.08 15.34
C MET A 277 -3.11 -2.20 15.90
N VAL A 278 -2.90 -3.29 15.15
CA VAL A 278 -1.99 -4.37 15.55
C VAL A 278 -0.56 -3.86 15.69
N ASP A 279 -0.11 -2.99 14.78
CA ASP A 279 1.21 -2.35 14.88
C ASP A 279 1.32 -1.44 16.12
N LEU A 280 0.27 -0.64 16.40
CA LEU A 280 0.23 0.18 17.62
C LEU A 280 0.29 -0.67 18.89
N LEU A 281 -0.48 -1.75 18.97
CA LEU A 281 -0.54 -2.63 20.15
C LEU A 281 0.74 -3.45 20.33
N HIS A 282 1.35 -3.94 19.24
CA HIS A 282 2.57 -4.75 19.24
C HIS A 282 2.56 -5.84 20.33
N ASP A 283 3.47 -5.78 21.31
CA ASP A 283 3.58 -6.75 22.41
C ASP A 283 2.58 -6.54 23.57
N ALA A 284 1.75 -5.50 23.48
CA ALA A 284 0.66 -5.21 24.43
C ALA A 284 -0.71 -5.69 23.90
N PHE A 285 -0.72 -6.66 22.97
CA PHE A 285 -1.95 -7.22 22.42
C PHE A 285 -2.84 -7.83 23.54
N PRO A 286 -4.07 -7.33 23.76
CA PRO A 286 -4.94 -7.78 24.84
C PRO A 286 -5.32 -9.25 24.71
N LYS A 287 -5.31 -9.99 25.83
CA LYS A 287 -5.61 -11.44 25.84
C LYS A 287 -7.07 -11.76 25.56
N ASN A 288 -7.96 -10.81 25.79
CA ASN A 288 -9.39 -10.92 25.52
C ASN A 288 -9.78 -10.45 24.11
N LEU A 289 -8.82 -10.01 23.29
CA LEU A 289 -9.06 -9.58 21.91
C LEU A 289 -8.89 -10.77 20.95
N TYR A 290 -9.88 -11.00 20.08
CA TYR A 290 -9.77 -11.96 18.99
C TYR A 290 -8.61 -11.59 18.06
N PRO A 291 -7.82 -12.58 17.58
CA PRO A 291 -6.61 -12.33 16.78
C PRO A 291 -6.90 -11.97 15.31
N ALA A 292 -8.18 -11.76 14.96
CA ALA A 292 -8.62 -11.40 13.62
C ALA A 292 -9.87 -10.49 13.69
N PRO A 293 -9.97 -9.47 12.81
CA PRO A 293 -11.13 -8.62 12.73
C PRO A 293 -12.25 -9.31 11.95
N ILE A 294 -13.43 -8.71 11.99
CA ILE A 294 -14.51 -8.93 11.05
C ILE A 294 -14.42 -7.85 9.98
N HIS A 295 -14.51 -8.27 8.72
CA HIS A 295 -14.67 -7.32 7.62
C HIS A 295 -16.13 -6.89 7.52
N TYR A 296 -16.38 -5.59 7.66
CA TYR A 296 -17.73 -5.01 7.61
C TYR A 296 -18.42 -5.31 6.27
N TYR A 297 -17.75 -5.06 5.14
CA TYR A 297 -18.24 -5.40 3.79
C TYR A 297 -17.94 -6.84 3.41
N SER A 298 -18.40 -7.79 4.23
CA SER A 298 -18.11 -9.22 4.07
C SER A 298 -18.39 -9.76 2.66
N GLU A 299 -17.38 -10.39 2.04
CA GLU A 299 -17.56 -11.14 0.80
C GLU A 299 -18.48 -12.37 0.97
N SER A 300 -18.74 -12.79 2.22
CA SER A 300 -19.67 -13.89 2.52
C SER A 300 -21.13 -13.51 2.30
N PHE A 301 -21.45 -12.20 2.29
CA PHE A 301 -22.81 -11.68 2.14
C PHE A 301 -22.89 -10.57 1.07
N PRO A 302 -22.56 -10.87 -0.20
CA PRO A 302 -22.47 -9.84 -1.26
C PRO A 302 -23.79 -9.12 -1.50
N GLY A 303 -24.93 -9.76 -1.23
CA GLY A 303 -26.26 -9.15 -1.35
C GLY A 303 -26.56 -8.07 -0.30
N LEU A 304 -25.75 -7.97 0.77
CA LEU A 304 -25.87 -6.90 1.77
C LEU A 304 -24.98 -5.69 1.46
N PHE A 305 -24.08 -5.78 0.49
CA PHE A 305 -23.08 -4.75 0.25
C PHE A 305 -23.70 -3.36 0.00
N GLU A 306 -24.63 -3.26 -0.96
CA GLU A 306 -25.28 -1.98 -1.30
C GLU A 306 -26.08 -1.41 -0.11
N LEU A 307 -26.72 -2.30 0.65
CA LEU A 307 -27.51 -1.92 1.82
C LEU A 307 -26.63 -1.39 2.96
N LEU A 308 -25.52 -2.08 3.26
CA LEU A 308 -24.56 -1.70 4.30
C LEU A 308 -23.80 -0.43 3.92
N GLN A 309 -23.46 -0.28 2.64
CA GLN A 309 -22.85 0.95 2.14
C GLN A 309 -23.80 2.14 2.29
N LYS A 310 -25.08 1.94 1.97
CA LYS A 310 -26.11 2.97 2.15
C LYS A 310 -26.28 3.32 3.63
N ALA A 311 -26.41 2.32 4.50
CA ALA A 311 -26.54 2.52 5.94
C ALA A 311 -25.34 3.28 6.54
N HIS A 312 -24.12 2.92 6.13
CA HIS A 312 -22.91 3.61 6.57
C HIS A 312 -22.88 5.06 6.08
N ALA A 313 -23.27 5.33 4.83
CA ALA A 313 -23.35 6.70 4.32
C ALA A 313 -24.45 7.53 5.03
N GLU A 314 -25.56 6.91 5.41
CA GLU A 314 -26.66 7.56 6.14
C GLU A 314 -26.34 7.82 7.61
N ALA A 315 -25.42 7.06 8.21
CA ALA A 315 -25.01 7.20 9.61
C ALA A 315 -24.06 8.40 9.88
N TYR A 316 -23.65 9.14 8.85
CA TYR A 316 -22.95 10.42 9.02
C TYR A 316 -23.97 11.49 9.44
N ASP A 317 -24.33 11.53 10.72
CA ASP A 317 -25.52 12.27 11.16
C ASP A 317 -25.29 13.79 11.27
N GLU A 318 -24.09 14.29 11.61
CA GLU A 318 -23.88 15.74 11.76
C GLU A 318 -22.40 16.19 11.69
N PHE A 319 -21.48 15.25 11.52
CA PHE A 319 -20.04 15.50 11.67
C PHE A 319 -19.29 15.44 10.32
N PRO A 320 -18.21 16.23 10.17
CA PRO A 320 -17.38 16.14 8.99
C PRO A 320 -16.75 14.74 8.88
N PRO A 321 -16.71 14.16 7.67
CA PRO A 321 -16.07 12.87 7.45
C PRO A 321 -14.56 12.97 7.68
N HIS A 322 -13.90 11.81 7.82
CA HIS A 322 -12.45 11.70 8.00
C HIS A 322 -11.98 12.10 9.40
N HIS A 323 -12.76 11.70 10.40
CA HIS A 323 -12.40 11.75 11.80
C HIS A 323 -12.69 10.38 12.40
N ALA A 324 -11.64 9.66 12.81
CA ALA A 324 -11.76 8.25 13.14
C ALA A 324 -12.87 7.92 14.16
N LEU A 325 -13.14 8.79 15.14
CA LEU A 325 -14.24 8.54 16.08
C LEU A 325 -15.61 8.56 15.42
N HIS A 326 -15.86 9.54 14.54
CA HIS A 326 -17.15 9.65 13.87
C HIS A 326 -17.34 8.52 12.86
N ASP A 327 -16.26 8.15 12.16
CA ASP A 327 -16.29 7.08 11.15
C ASP A 327 -16.52 5.71 11.85
N ALA A 328 -15.90 5.48 13.02
CA ALA A 328 -16.16 4.30 13.85
C ALA A 328 -17.58 4.28 14.45
N GLU A 329 -18.13 5.43 14.83
CA GLU A 329 -19.52 5.56 15.28
C GLU A 329 -20.51 5.25 14.14
N ALA A 330 -20.25 5.76 12.93
CA ALA A 330 -21.06 5.49 11.75
C ALA A 330 -21.04 3.99 11.39
N LEU A 331 -19.88 3.33 11.48
CA LEU A 331 -19.77 1.87 11.30
C LEU A 331 -20.58 1.10 12.36
N ARG A 332 -20.56 1.54 13.62
CA ARG A 332 -21.35 0.93 14.71
C ARG A 332 -22.84 1.04 14.43
N GLU A 333 -23.32 2.21 14.01
CA GLU A 333 -24.74 2.43 13.73
C GLU A 333 -25.20 1.62 12.53
N ALA A 334 -24.41 1.62 11.46
CA ALA A 334 -24.71 0.87 10.26
C ALA A 334 -24.69 -0.66 10.48
N TRP A 335 -24.00 -1.15 11.52
CA TRP A 335 -24.02 -2.56 11.91
C TRP A 335 -25.39 -3.08 12.34
N GLU A 336 -26.28 -2.21 12.84
CA GLU A 336 -27.66 -2.62 13.17
C GLU A 336 -28.37 -3.21 11.96
N VAL A 337 -28.12 -2.68 10.76
CA VAL A 337 -28.65 -3.20 9.51
C VAL A 337 -28.14 -4.61 9.23
N MET A 338 -26.89 -4.93 9.54
CA MET A 338 -26.39 -6.31 9.42
C MET A 338 -27.15 -7.26 10.37
N LYS A 339 -27.41 -6.83 11.61
CA LYS A 339 -28.13 -7.63 12.61
C LYS A 339 -29.60 -7.87 12.22
N GLU A 340 -30.25 -6.90 11.58
CA GLU A 340 -31.63 -7.03 11.11
C GLU A 340 -31.78 -8.00 9.92
N HIS A 341 -30.76 -8.09 9.06
CA HIS A 341 -30.86 -8.81 7.79
C HIS A 341 -30.23 -10.22 7.82
N LEU A 342 -29.46 -10.55 8.86
CA LEU A 342 -28.90 -11.88 9.04
C LEU A 342 -29.69 -12.67 10.09
N HIS A 343 -30.02 -13.93 9.77
CA HIS A 343 -30.61 -14.83 10.75
C HIS A 343 -29.68 -14.98 11.97
N PRO A 344 -30.19 -14.95 13.23
CA PRO A 344 -29.34 -14.96 14.43
C PRO A 344 -28.32 -16.09 14.49
N ALA A 345 -28.66 -17.28 13.98
CA ALA A 345 -27.73 -18.41 13.91
C ALA A 345 -26.55 -18.18 12.94
N ILE A 346 -26.79 -17.48 11.81
CA ILE A 346 -25.74 -17.11 10.85
C ILE A 346 -24.85 -16.04 11.46
N LEU A 347 -25.45 -15.02 12.08
CA LEU A 347 -24.72 -13.96 12.78
C LEU A 347 -23.82 -14.56 13.88
N LYS A 348 -24.36 -15.47 14.71
CA LYS A 348 -23.59 -16.15 15.76
C LYS A 348 -22.42 -16.97 15.21
N GLN A 349 -22.61 -17.63 14.07
CA GLN A 349 -21.52 -18.36 13.41
C GLN A 349 -20.48 -17.38 12.85
N TYR A 350 -20.92 -16.29 12.22
CA TYR A 350 -20.07 -15.25 11.65
C TYR A 350 -19.23 -14.54 12.72
N LEU A 351 -19.80 -14.28 13.90
CA LEU A 351 -19.08 -13.70 15.04
C LEU A 351 -18.05 -14.65 15.68
N LYS A 352 -18.12 -15.96 15.39
CA LYS A 352 -17.20 -17.00 15.89
C LYS A 352 -16.13 -17.44 14.88
N LEU A 353 -16.35 -17.21 13.58
CA LEU A 353 -15.41 -17.43 12.48
C LEU A 353 -14.41 -16.29 12.41
#